data_AF-A0A4Y2H9V9-F1
#
_entry.id   AF-A0A4Y2H9V9-F1
#
_cell.length_a   1.000
_cell.length_b   1.000
_cell.length_c   1.000
_cell.angle_alpha   90.00
_cell.angle_beta   90.00
_cell.angle_gamma   90.00
#
_symmetry.space_group_name_H-M   'P 1'
#
loop_
_entity.id
_entity.type
_entity.pdbx_description
1 polymer ?
#
loop_
_entity_poly.entity_id
_entity_poly.type
_entity_poly.pdbx_seq_one_letter_code
_entity_poly.pdbx_strand_id
1 'polypeptide(L)'
;LFANRCMEDLGCFYTGPPFFHPVFRPISLPPVDSPKPKFYLFTRDNPSEAYNLEITQDSLKNSPFSPEAESKFFIHGFFFPMKPDDIRYVSLLFSIEKISF
;
A
#
# COMPACT_ATOMS: atom_id res chain seq x y z
N LEU A 1 8.42 -21.81 -19.72
CA LEU A 1 8.17 -20.37 -20.00
C LEU A 1 7.44 -19.67 -18.85
N PHE A 2 6.58 -20.37 -18.09
CA PHE A 2 5.99 -19.82 -16.86
C PHE A 2 6.68 -20.34 -15.62
N ALA A 3 6.60 -19.58 -14.53
CA ALA A 3 7.19 -19.89 -13.24
C ALA A 3 6.17 -19.64 -12.12
N ASN A 4 6.36 -20.33 -11.01
CA ASN A 4 5.71 -20.03 -9.75
C ASN A 4 6.77 -19.49 -8.79
N ARG A 5 6.56 -18.29 -8.27
CA ARG A 5 7.40 -17.71 -7.21
C ARG A 5 6.59 -17.62 -5.93
N CYS A 6 7.03 -18.28 -4.87
CA CYS A 6 6.35 -18.26 -3.58
C CYS A 6 7.05 -17.32 -2.60
N MET A 7 6.25 -16.62 -1.80
CA MET A 7 6.66 -15.73 -0.73
C MET A 7 5.90 -16.13 0.52
N GLU A 8 6.59 -16.21 1.66
CA GLU A 8 6.12 -16.85 2.89
C GLU A 8 4.69 -16.44 3.28
N ASP A 9 4.47 -15.14 3.53
CA ASP A 9 3.18 -14.63 3.98
C ASP A 9 2.18 -14.28 2.85
N LEU A 10 2.62 -14.37 1.58
CA LEU A 10 1.85 -13.89 0.42
C LEU A 10 1.44 -15.00 -0.55
N GLY A 11 1.90 -16.23 -0.34
CA GLY A 11 1.62 -17.36 -1.22
C GLY A 11 2.43 -17.32 -2.51
N CYS A 12 1.91 -17.99 -3.56
CA CYS A 12 2.62 -18.19 -4.82
C CYS A 12 2.03 -17.36 -5.98
N PHE A 13 2.93 -16.80 -6.78
CA PHE A 13 2.62 -15.95 -7.92
C PHE A 13 2.97 -16.71 -9.20
N TYR A 14 1.94 -17.08 -9.94
CA TYR A 14 2.05 -17.75 -11.24
C TYR A 14 2.24 -16.73 -12.36
N THR A 15 3.17 -16.97 -13.28
CA THR A 15 3.43 -16.05 -14.40
C THR A 15 2.74 -16.43 -15.70
N GLY A 16 1.96 -17.51 -15.75
CA GLY A 16 1.16 -17.85 -16.94
C GLY A 16 -0.21 -17.16 -16.95
N PRO A 17 -1.13 -17.58 -17.84
CA PRO A 17 -2.48 -17.02 -17.88
C PRO A 17 -3.20 -17.14 -16.52
N PRO A 18 -3.95 -16.10 -16.08
CA PRO A 18 -4.32 -14.89 -16.81
C PRO A 18 -3.30 -13.75 -16.74
N PHE A 19 -2.22 -13.89 -15.96
CA PHE A 19 -1.22 -12.83 -15.79
C PHE A 19 -0.42 -12.58 -17.07
N PHE A 20 -0.06 -13.65 -17.78
CA PHE A 20 0.43 -13.58 -19.15
C PHE A 20 -0.70 -13.42 -20.17
N HIS A 21 -0.54 -12.50 -21.12
CA HIS A 21 -1.42 -12.35 -22.29
C HIS A 21 -0.57 -11.97 -23.51
N PRO A 22 -0.63 -12.71 -24.64
CA PRO A 22 0.31 -12.54 -25.75
C PRO A 22 0.32 -11.15 -26.38
N VAL A 23 -0.81 -10.43 -26.36
CA VAL A 23 -0.92 -9.05 -26.88
C VAL A 23 -0.71 -7.98 -25.79
N PHE A 24 -1.51 -8.00 -24.72
CA PHE A 24 -1.52 -6.91 -23.72
C PHE A 24 -0.48 -7.04 -22.60
N ARG A 25 0.00 -8.26 -22.31
CA ARG A 25 1.01 -8.57 -21.27
C ARG A 25 1.98 -9.67 -21.75
N PRO A 26 2.73 -9.42 -22.84
CA PRO A 26 3.60 -10.43 -23.46
C PRO A 26 4.82 -10.78 -22.59
N ILE A 27 5.13 -9.95 -21.60
CA ILE A 27 6.19 -10.18 -20.61
C ILE A 27 5.50 -10.33 -19.26
N SER A 28 5.59 -11.52 -18.68
CA SER A 28 5.04 -11.83 -17.36
C SER A 28 6.17 -12.27 -16.44
N LEU A 29 6.62 -11.35 -15.60
CA LEU A 29 7.66 -11.58 -14.61
C LEU A 29 7.01 -11.81 -13.24
N PRO A 30 7.56 -12.71 -12.40
CA PRO A 30 7.10 -12.79 -11.02
C PRO A 30 7.47 -11.50 -10.27
N PRO A 31 6.81 -11.17 -9.15
CA PRO A 31 7.21 -10.07 -8.28
C PRO A 31 8.71 -10.16 -7.95
N VAL A 32 9.43 -9.04 -8.01
CA VAL A 32 10.90 -9.01 -7.96
C VAL A 32 11.43 -9.31 -6.56
N ASP A 33 10.69 -8.89 -5.52
CA ASP A 33 11.00 -9.10 -4.10
C ASP A 33 9.71 -9.29 -3.29
N SER A 34 9.84 -9.73 -2.03
CA SER A 34 8.75 -9.59 -1.06
C SER A 34 8.56 -8.12 -0.75
N PRO A 35 7.47 -7.48 -1.21
CA PRO A 35 7.23 -6.09 -0.88
C PRO A 35 7.14 -5.98 0.64
N LYS A 36 7.87 -5.02 1.22
CA LYS A 36 7.78 -4.67 2.64
C LYS A 36 6.99 -3.37 2.76
N PRO A 37 5.65 -3.40 2.56
CA PRO A 37 4.83 -2.21 2.70
C PRO A 37 4.95 -1.68 4.13
N LYS A 38 4.91 -0.36 4.27
CA LYS A 38 4.77 0.31 5.56
C LYS A 38 3.33 0.74 5.72
N PHE A 39 2.71 0.40 6.85
CA PHE A 39 1.34 0.78 7.15
C PHE A 39 1.36 1.96 8.12
N TYR A 40 0.88 3.10 7.66
CA TYR A 40 0.80 4.34 8.43
C TYR A 40 -0.66 4.59 8.82
N LEU A 41 -0.97 4.56 10.12
CA LEU A 41 -2.31 4.82 10.65
C LEU A 41 -2.42 6.26 11.13
N PHE A 42 -3.38 6.98 10.57
CA PHE A 42 -3.82 8.28 11.03
C PHE A 42 -5.25 8.16 11.56
N THR A 43 -5.50 8.73 12.74
CA THR A 43 -6.83 8.86 13.32
C THR A 43 -7.09 10.31 13.70
N ARG A 44 -8.28 10.60 14.20
CA ARG A 44 -8.61 11.93 14.74
C ARG A 44 -7.76 12.30 15.96
N ASP A 45 -7.24 11.31 16.69
CA ASP A 45 -6.40 11.53 17.87
C ASP A 45 -4.93 11.76 17.50
N ASN A 46 -4.50 11.32 16.31
CA ASN A 46 -3.14 11.53 15.78
C ASN A 46 -3.14 12.00 14.31
N PRO A 47 -3.70 13.19 14.02
CA PRO A 47 -3.88 13.65 12.64
C PRO A 47 -2.56 14.00 11.92
N SER A 48 -1.56 14.47 12.66
CA SER A 48 -0.31 15.00 12.09
C SER A 48 0.85 14.00 12.11
N GLU A 49 0.77 12.97 12.96
CA GLU A 49 1.85 12.00 13.15
C GLU A 49 1.30 10.58 13.01
N ALA A 50 1.84 9.85 12.03
CA ALA A 50 1.41 8.48 11.76
C ALA A 50 1.82 7.53 12.89
N TYR A 51 0.89 6.67 13.29
CA TYR A 51 1.23 5.46 14.03
C TYR A 51 1.74 4.39 13.04
N ASN A 52 2.94 3.87 13.26
CA ASN A 52 3.53 2.83 12.41
C ASN A 52 2.95 1.46 12.80
N LEU A 53 2.14 0.88 11.92
CA LEU A 53 1.62 -0.48 12.08
C LEU A 53 2.61 -1.51 11.53
N GLU A 54 2.90 -2.52 12.34
CA GLU A 54 3.54 -3.76 11.89
C GLU A 54 2.49 -4.75 11.40
N ILE A 55 2.90 -5.73 10.59
CA ILE A 55 2.01 -6.76 10.03
C ILE A 55 1.76 -7.84 11.09
N THR A 56 1.22 -7.44 12.24
CA THR A 56 0.90 -8.32 13.37
C THR A 56 -0.43 -7.90 14.00
N GLN A 57 -1.17 -8.86 14.58
CA GLN A 57 -2.41 -8.54 15.27
C GLN A 57 -2.17 -7.67 16.51
N ASP A 58 -1.05 -7.87 17.19
CA ASP A 58 -0.73 -7.13 18.42
C ASP A 58 -0.41 -5.66 18.11
N SER A 59 0.25 -5.35 17.00
CA SER A 59 0.47 -3.96 16.57
C SER A 59 -0.86 -3.24 16.33
N LEU A 60 -1.83 -3.90 15.69
CA LEU A 60 -3.15 -3.31 15.46
C LEU A 60 -3.94 -3.10 16.77
N LYS A 61 -3.96 -4.10 17.65
CA LYS A 61 -4.69 -4.03 18.94
C LYS A 61 -4.14 -2.95 19.88
N ASN A 62 -2.83 -2.70 19.82
CA ASN A 62 -2.15 -1.69 20.64
C ASN A 62 -2.05 -0.32 19.95
N SER A 63 -2.66 -0.17 18.76
CA SER A 63 -2.71 1.09 18.04
C SER A 63 -3.96 1.91 18.39
N PRO A 64 -4.03 3.21 18.03
CA PRO A 64 -5.24 4.02 18.13
C PRO A 64 -6.40 3.61 17.21
N PHE A 65 -6.31 2.46 16.52
CA PHE A 65 -7.36 1.97 15.64
C PHE A 65 -8.66 1.69 16.40
N SER A 66 -9.78 2.19 15.86
CA SER A 66 -11.13 1.89 16.36
C SER A 66 -11.87 1.03 15.33
N PRO A 67 -12.32 -0.20 15.69
CA PRO A 67 -13.11 -1.04 14.79
C PRO A 67 -14.53 -0.48 14.54
N GLU A 68 -14.99 0.46 15.35
CA GLU A 68 -16.28 1.15 15.20
C GLU A 68 -16.24 2.28 14.14
N ALA A 69 -15.04 2.74 13.79
CA ALA A 69 -14.83 3.80 12.81
C ALA A 69 -14.66 3.25 11.37
N GLU A 70 -15.08 4.03 10.38
CA GLU A 70 -14.83 3.71 8.97
C GLU A 70 -13.32 3.72 8.68
N SER A 71 -12.81 2.62 8.12
CA SER A 71 -11.41 2.49 7.72
C SER A 71 -11.21 2.85 6.25
N LYS A 72 -10.30 3.79 5.96
CA LYS A 72 -9.96 4.22 4.60
C LYS A 72 -8.50 3.95 4.31
N PHE A 73 -8.22 3.20 3.24
CA PHE A 73 -6.86 2.87 2.81
C PHE A 73 -6.44 3.76 1.63
N PHE A 74 -5.30 4.43 1.77
CA PHE A 74 -4.67 5.20 0.71
C PHE A 74 -3.40 4.48 0.27
N ILE A 75 -3.40 3.97 -0.97
CA ILE A 75 -2.29 3.22 -1.53
C ILE A 75 -1.81 3.98 -2.76
N HIS A 76 -0.59 4.52 -2.69
CA HIS A 76 -0.02 5.22 -3.83
C HIS A 76 0.44 4.22 -4.92
N GLY A 77 0.40 4.66 -6.16
CA GLY A 77 1.04 3.96 -7.28
C GLY A 77 2.39 4.59 -7.57
N PHE A 78 2.47 5.19 -8.75
CA PHE A 78 3.67 5.86 -9.21
C PHE A 78 4.06 7.07 -8.34
N PHE A 79 5.24 6.99 -7.72
CA PHE A 79 5.81 8.05 -6.93
C PHE A 79 7.03 8.61 -7.64
N PHE A 80 6.93 9.84 -8.13
CA PHE A 80 8.11 10.67 -8.38
C PHE A 80 8.40 11.48 -7.12
N PRO A 81 9.66 11.79 -6.77
CA PRO A 81 9.93 12.82 -5.79
C PRO A 81 9.32 14.13 -6.30
N MET A 82 8.13 14.43 -5.79
CA MET A 82 7.34 15.55 -6.25
C MET A 82 7.97 16.81 -5.69
N LYS A 83 8.21 17.80 -6.54
CA LYS A 83 8.57 19.13 -6.06
C LYS A 83 7.36 19.70 -5.30
N PRO A 84 7.59 20.58 -4.30
CA PRO A 84 6.49 21.24 -3.58
C PRO A 84 5.46 21.91 -4.49
N ASP A 85 5.89 22.35 -5.68
CA ASP A 85 5.05 23.04 -6.67
C ASP A 85 4.20 22.10 -7.55
N ASP A 86 4.30 20.77 -7.37
CA ASP A 86 3.52 19.81 -8.14
C ASP A 86 2.08 19.71 -7.59
N ILE A 87 1.09 19.91 -8.45
CA ILE A 87 -0.34 19.84 -8.08
C ILE A 87 -0.75 18.50 -7.44
N ARG A 88 -0.01 17.42 -7.68
CA ARG A 88 -0.30 16.10 -7.08
C ARG A 88 0.31 15.98 -5.66
N TYR A 89 1.34 16.77 -5.33
CA TYR A 89 1.83 16.92 -3.95
C TYR A 89 0.77 17.58 -3.07
N VAL A 90 0.19 18.66 -3.59
CA VAL A 90 -0.95 19.38 -2.98
C VAL A 90 -2.17 18.46 -2.84
N SER A 91 -2.41 17.55 -3.79
CA SER A 91 -3.52 16.59 -3.70
C SER A 91 -3.30 15.52 -2.62
N LEU A 92 -2.05 15.06 -2.42
CA LEU A 92 -1.70 14.13 -1.33
C LEU A 92 -1.83 14.81 0.03
N LEU A 93 -1.32 16.05 0.15
CA LEU A 93 -1.50 16.88 1.34
C LEU A 93 -2.97 17.15 1.62
N PHE A 94 -3.77 17.56 0.63
CA PHE A 94 -5.22 17.74 0.83
C PHE A 94 -5.94 16.44 1.18
N SER A 95 -5.47 15.30 0.66
CA SER A 95 -6.05 14.01 1.04
C SER A 95 -5.70 13.64 2.49
N ILE A 96 -4.54 14.07 3.00
CA ILE A 96 -4.11 13.91 4.40
C ILE A 96 -4.78 14.94 5.31
N GLU A 97 -4.86 16.21 4.91
CA GLU A 97 -5.55 17.28 5.63
C GLU A 97 -7.06 17.02 5.72
N LYS A 98 -7.68 16.39 4.72
CA LYS A 98 -9.07 15.92 4.82
C LYS A 98 -9.26 14.71 5.75
N ILE A 99 -8.20 14.01 6.14
CA ILE A 99 -8.23 12.99 7.19
C ILE A 99 -8.14 13.66 8.58
N SER A 100 -7.45 14.79 8.66
CA SER A 100 -7.42 15.67 9.84
C SER A 100 -8.73 16.47 9.92
N PHE A 101 -9.78 15.85 10.46
CA PHE A 101 -11.06 16.52 10.77
C PHE A 101 -10.89 17.75 11.66
#